data_AF-A0A2N7QFW3-F1
#
_entry.id   AF-A0A2N7QFW3-F1
#
_cell.length_a   1.000
_cell.length_b   1.000
_cell.length_c   1.000
_cell.angle_alpha   90.00
_cell.angle_beta   90.00
_cell.angle_gamma   90.00
#
_symmetry.space_group_name_H-M   'P 1'
#
loop_
_entity.id
_entity.type
_entity.pdbx_description
1 polymer ?
#
loop_
_entity_poly.entity_id
_entity_poly.type
_entity_poly.pdbx_seq_one_letter_code
_entity_poly.pdbx_strand_id
1 'polypeptide(L)' 'MRAKSPRACIKEAFKMGIIEDDEIFLDMLEDRNLTSQIYDESTAEKIFERIKKVYVPQFEKTLNSLKDKIFK' A
#
# COMPACT_ATOMS: atom_id res chain seq x y z
N MET A 1 18.85 4.85 -9.10
CA MET A 1 17.75 5.82 -9.30
C MET A 1 17.06 6.03 -7.97
N ARG A 2 16.81 7.27 -7.52
CA ARG A 2 15.94 7.54 -6.36
C ARG A 2 14.51 7.69 -6.87
N ALA A 3 13.55 7.04 -6.22
CA ALA A 3 12.13 7.27 -6.50
C ALA A 3 11.81 8.75 -6.21
N LYS A 4 11.18 9.43 -7.18
CA LYS A 4 10.92 10.88 -7.12
C LYS A 4 9.59 11.24 -6.43
N SER A 5 8.79 10.24 -6.07
CA SER A 5 7.52 10.39 -5.34
C SER A 5 7.10 9.04 -4.73
N PRO A 6 6.17 9.03 -3.74
CA PRO A 6 5.63 7.78 -3.19
C PRO A 6 5.03 6.87 -4.27
N ARG A 7 4.25 7.45 -5.21
CA ARG A 7 3.69 6.73 -6.36
C ARG A 7 4.78 6.10 -7.24
N ALA A 8 5.88 6.83 -7.50
CA ALA A 8 7.00 6.28 -8.26
C ALA A 8 7.71 5.15 -7.52
N CYS A 9 7.81 5.24 -6.19
CA CYS A 9 8.39 4.20 -5.35
C CYS A 9 7.58 2.89 -5.44
N ILE A 10 6.26 2.98 -5.31
CA ILE A 10 5.34 1.83 -5.39
C ILE A 10 5.47 1.13 -6.75
N LYS A 11 5.41 1.91 -7.84
CA LYS A 11 5.55 1.36 -9.20
C LYS A 11 6.90 0.68 -9.43
N GLU A 12 7.98 1.25 -8.89
CA GLU A 12 9.31 0.64 -9.03
C GLU A 12 9.42 -0.64 -8.20
N ALA A 13 8.86 -0.65 -6.98
CA ALA A 13 8.81 -1.84 -6.14
C ALA A 13 8.07 -3.00 -6.83
N PHE A 14 6.97 -2.71 -7.55
CA PHE A 14 6.26 -3.70 -8.34
C PHE A 14 7.09 -4.22 -9.52
N LYS A 15 7.74 -3.33 -10.29
CA LYS A 15 8.65 -3.74 -11.37
C LYS A 15 9.80 -4.61 -10.88
N MET A 16 10.30 -4.35 -9.68
CA MET A 16 11.35 -5.13 -9.03
C MET A 16 10.83 -6.44 -8.41
N GLY A 17 9.52 -6.72 -8.48
CA GLY A 17 8.90 -7.89 -7.86
C GLY A 17 8.98 -7.90 -6.33
N ILE A 18 9.15 -6.73 -5.70
CA ILE A 18 9.15 -6.56 -4.23
C ILE A 18 7.71 -6.68 -3.71
N ILE A 19 6.76 -6.08 -4.43
CA ILE A 19 5.32 -6.22 -4.19
C ILE A 19 4.66 -6.90 -5.40
N GLU A 20 3.59 -7.64 -5.18
CA GLU A 20 2.93 -8.45 -6.22
C GLU A 20 1.77 -7.74 -6.93
N ASP A 21 1.25 -6.68 -6.32
CA ASP A 21 0.10 -5.92 -6.82
C ASP A 21 0.33 -4.47 -6.40
N ASP A 22 0.58 -3.56 -7.36
CA ASP A 22 0.76 -2.15 -7.07
C ASP A 22 -0.57 -1.38 -6.90
N GLU A 23 -1.67 -1.86 -7.46
CA GLU A 23 -2.98 -1.18 -7.39
C GLU A 23 -3.41 -1.03 -5.93
N ILE A 24 -3.29 -2.08 -5.12
CA ILE A 24 -3.63 -2.03 -3.69
C ILE A 24 -2.81 -0.97 -2.94
N PHE A 25 -1.52 -0.84 -3.25
CA PHE A 25 -0.66 0.16 -2.62
C PHE A 25 -0.91 1.57 -3.14
N LEU A 26 -1.31 1.71 -4.41
CA LEU A 26 -1.71 2.99 -4.98
C LEU A 26 -3.04 3.48 -4.40
N ASP A 27 -4.00 2.58 -4.18
CA ASP A 27 -5.27 2.89 -3.52
C ASP A 27 -5.05 3.30 -2.06
N MET A 28 -4.15 2.62 -1.36
CA MET A 28 -3.73 3.00 -0.01
C MET A 28 -3.09 4.40 0.03
N LEU A 29 -2.28 4.73 -0.97
CA LEU A 29 -1.68 6.06 -1.09
C LEU A 29 -2.75 7.14 -1.30
N GLU A 30 -3.78 6.85 -2.08
CA GLU A 30 -4.91 7.75 -2.31
C GLU A 30 -5.75 7.94 -1.04
N ASP A 31 -6.07 6.85 -0.35
CA ASP A 31 -6.77 6.88 0.95
C ASP A 31 -6.03 7.72 1.98
N ARG A 32 -4.69 7.61 2.03
CA ARG A 32 -3.85 8.44 2.91
C ARG A 32 -3.89 9.93 2.55
N ASN A 33 -4.11 10.28 1.28
CA ASN A 33 -4.29 11.69 0.91
C ASN A 33 -5.65 12.20 1.39
N LEU A 34 -6.68 11.35 1.33
CA LEU A 34 -8.02 11.67 1.80
C LEU A 34 -8.08 11.87 3.32
N THR A 35 -7.32 11.11 4.12
CA THR A 35 -7.34 11.24 5.60
C THR A 35 -7.00 12.64 6.13
N SER A 36 -6.22 13.42 5.38
CA SER A 36 -5.85 14.79 5.77
C SER A 36 -6.96 15.82 5.44
N GLN A 37 -7.99 15.42 4.68
CA GLN A 37 -9.08 16.26 4.22
C GLN A 37 -10.47 15.78 4.69
N ILE A 38 -10.53 14.84 5.65
CA ILE A 38 -11.79 14.22 6.07
C ILE A 38 -12.65 15.22 6.85
N TYR A 39 -13.75 15.64 6.20
CA TYR A 39 -14.94 16.20 6.83
C TYR A 39 -16.15 15.23 6.76
N ASP A 40 -15.97 14.07 6.12
CA ASP A 40 -17.01 13.07 5.85
C ASP A 40 -16.71 11.74 6.57
N GLU A 41 -17.50 11.48 7.61
CA GLU A 41 -17.43 10.26 8.43
C GLU A 41 -17.62 8.98 7.60
N SER A 42 -18.44 9.03 6.54
CA SER A 42 -18.67 7.86 5.68
C SER A 42 -17.43 7.46 4.89
N THR A 43 -16.60 8.43 4.51
CA THR A 43 -15.30 8.18 3.88
C THR A 43 -14.29 7.64 4.88
N ALA A 44 -14.30 8.15 6.12
CA ALA A 44 -13.45 7.64 7.19
C ALA A 44 -13.71 6.15 7.47
N GLU A 45 -14.99 5.77 7.59
CA GLU A 45 -15.40 4.38 7.85
C GLU A 45 -14.98 3.45 6.69
N LYS A 46 -15.14 3.89 5.44
CA LYS A 46 -14.69 3.12 4.26
C LYS A 46 -13.17 2.91 4.27
N ILE A 47 -12.39 3.94 4.57
CA ILE A 47 -10.93 3.85 4.67
C ILE A 47 -10.55 2.91 5.80
N PHE A 48 -11.19 3.01 6.97
CA PHE A 48 -10.95 2.13 8.11
C PHE A 48 -11.19 0.65 7.77
N GLU A 49 -12.29 0.36 7.08
CA GLU A 49 -12.60 -1.00 6.63
C GLU A 49 -11.60 -1.50 5.58
N ARG A 50 -11.16 -0.65 4.64
CA ARG A 50 -10.09 -1.00 3.68
C ARG A 50 -8.76 -1.27 4.37
N ILE A 51 -8.40 -0.50 5.40
CA ILE A 51 -7.18 -0.74 6.19
C ILE A 51 -7.20 -2.15 6.77
N LYS A 52 -8.28 -2.51 7.47
CA LYS A 52 -8.41 -3.82 8.14
C LYS A 52 -8.46 -4.98 7.17
N LYS A 53 -9.25 -4.86 6.10
CA LYS A 53 -9.62 -6.00 5.24
C LYS A 53 -8.71 -6.17 4.04
N VAL A 54 -8.05 -5.11 3.59
CA VAL A 54 -7.26 -5.10 2.35
C VAL A 54 -5.81 -4.77 2.63
N TYR A 55 -5.53 -3.64 3.28
CA TYR A 55 -4.17 -3.12 3.37
C TYR A 55 -3.29 -3.89 4.36
N VAL A 56 -3.80 -4.21 5.55
CA VAL A 56 -3.04 -5.00 6.54
C VAL A 56 -2.67 -6.39 6.01
N PRO A 57 -3.61 -7.19 5.47
CA PRO A 57 -3.26 -8.49 4.86
C PRO A 57 -2.24 -8.37 3.73
N GLN A 58 -2.32 -7.32 2.91
CA GLN A 58 -1.38 -7.10 1.81
C GLN A 58 0.04 -6.78 2.32
N PHE A 59 0.17 -6.02 3.41
CA PHE A 59 1.46 -5.79 4.06
C PHE A 59 2.05 -7.07 4.65
N GLU A 60 1.23 -7.88 5.32
CA GLU A 60 1.67 -9.17 5.88
C GLU A 60 2.17 -10.11 4.78
N LYS A 61 1.42 -10.21 3.68
CA LYS A 61 1.81 -10.99 2.50
C LYS A 61 3.14 -10.53 1.92
N THR A 62 3.29 -9.21 1.73
CA THR A 62 4.53 -8.60 1.23
C THR A 62 5.71 -8.88 2.17
N LEU A 63 5.52 -8.73 3.48
CA LEU A 63 6.55 -8.98 4.48
C LEU A 63 7.00 -10.44 4.47
N ASN A 64 6.07 -11.38 4.37
CA ASN A 64 6.39 -12.80 4.29
C ASN A 64 7.15 -13.14 3.00
N SER A 65 6.71 -12.63 1.85
CA SER A 65 7.41 -12.78 0.56
C SER A 65 8.85 -12.25 0.62
N LEU A 66 9.07 -11.13 1.30
CA LEU A 66 10.41 -10.55 1.46
C LEU A 66 11.28 -11.36 2.42
N LYS A 67 10.73 -11.84 3.53
CA LYS A 67 11.45 -12.75 4.44
C LYS A 67 11.92 -13.99 3.68
N ASP A 68 11.05 -14.60 2.89
CA ASP A 68 11.39 -15.79 2.11
C ASP A 68 12.49 -15.53 1.07
N LYS A 69 12.57 -14.30 0.53
CA LYS A 69 13.63 -13.90 -0.42
C LYS A 69 14.97 -13.57 0.25
N ILE A 70 14.96 -13.17 1.52
CA ILE A 70 16.17 -12.77 2.26
C ILE A 70 16.79 -13.95 3.00
N PHE A 71 15.97 -14.87 3.51
CA PHE A 71 16.41 -16.01 4.33
C PHE A 71 16.45 -17.34 3.57
N LYS A 72 16.22 -17.34 2.26
CA LYS A 72 16.64 -18.41 1.33
C LYS A 72 18.02 -18.12 0.79
#